data_AF-A0A2A5LV22-F1
#
_entry.id   AF-A0A2A5LV22-F1
#
_cell.length_a   1.000
_cell.length_b   1.000
_cell.length_c   1.000
_cell.angle_alpha   90.00
_cell.angle_beta   90.00
_cell.angle_gamma   90.00
#
_symmetry.space_group_name_H-M   'P 1'
#
loop_
_entity.id
_entity.type
_entity.pdbx_description
1 polymer ?
#
loop_
_entity_poly.entity_id
_entity_poly.type
_entity_poly.pdbx_seq_one_letter_code
_entity_poly.pdbx_strand_id
1 'polypeptide(L)' 'MKEKIVRYTKEELKKLKGKTDHSRVQNTTDEEIEEQVKNDPDSYIPTEEELEKFEKVNKDGSHE' A
#
# COMPACT_ATOMS: atom_id res chain seq x y z
N MET A 1 -21.89 9.31 -22.96
CA MET A 1 -21.21 8.47 -21.94
C MET A 1 -20.16 9.34 -21.27
N LYS A 2 -20.16 9.49 -19.94
CA LYS A 2 -19.09 10.24 -19.25
C LYS A 2 -17.79 9.43 -19.35
N GLU A 3 -16.70 10.09 -19.73
CA GLU A 3 -15.38 9.44 -19.74
C GLU A 3 -15.02 8.96 -18.33
N LYS A 4 -14.60 7.68 -18.22
CA LYS A 4 -14.26 7.04 -16.93
C LYS A 4 -12.80 7.25 -16.52
N ILE A 5 -11.96 7.80 -17.41
CA ILE A 5 -10.53 7.98 -17.19
C ILE A 5 -10.22 9.47 -17.28
N VAL A 6 -9.76 10.05 -16.18
CA VAL A 6 -9.30 11.44 -16.13
C VAL A 6 -7.80 11.48 -16.40
N ARG A 7 -7.35 12.37 -17.27
CA ARG A 7 -5.93 12.56 -17.61
C ARG A 7 -5.45 13.91 -17.09
N TYR A 8 -4.21 13.94 -16.61
CA TYR A 8 -3.54 15.15 -16.14
C TYR A 8 -2.15 15.25 -16.77
N THR A 9 -1.73 16.47 -17.07
CA THR A 9 -0.33 16.80 -17.39
C THR A 9 0.50 16.89 -16.11
N LYS A 10 1.83 16.81 -16.26
CA LYS A 10 2.77 16.96 -15.13
C LYS A 10 2.60 18.29 -14.40
N GLU A 11 2.34 19.37 -15.12
CA GLU A 11 2.14 20.71 -14.53
C GLU A 11 0.81 20.85 -13.80
N GLU A 12 -0.24 20.13 -14.23
CA GLU A 12 -1.51 20.07 -13.51
C GLU A 12 -1.37 19.26 -12.21
N LEU A 13 -0.68 18.12 -12.26
CA LEU A 13 -0.43 17.28 -11.09
C LEU A 13 0.30 18.03 -9.97
N LYS A 14 1.30 18.87 -10.31
CA LYS A 14 2.02 19.69 -9.32
C LYS A 14 1.13 20.71 -8.60
N LYS A 15 0.06 21.16 -9.25
CA LYS A 15 -0.88 22.17 -8.71
C LYS A 15 -2.03 21.53 -7.93
N LEU A 16 -2.25 20.22 -8.09
CA LEU A 16 -3.28 19.52 -7.36
C LEU A 16 -2.88 19.41 -5.89
N LYS A 17 -3.82 19.81 -5.02
CA LYS A 17 -3.67 19.62 -3.59
C LYS A 17 -3.78 18.13 -3.28
N GLY A 18 -2.81 17.61 -2.55
CA GLY A 18 -2.90 16.27 -1.95
C GLY A 18 -4.15 16.17 -1.08
N LYS A 19 -4.86 15.05 -1.18
CA LYS A 19 -6.02 14.75 -0.32
C LYS A 19 -5.63 14.01 0.96
N THR A 20 -4.36 13.64 1.08
CA THR A 20 -3.83 12.90 2.22
C THR A 20 -3.94 13.74 3.49
N ASP A 21 -4.62 13.20 4.49
CA ASP A 21 -4.57 13.73 5.84
C ASP A 21 -3.27 13.29 6.51
N HIS A 22 -2.23 14.12 6.37
CA HIS A 22 -0.91 13.83 6.92
C HIS A 22 -0.90 13.75 8.44
N SER A 23 -1.76 14.51 9.12
CA SER A 23 -1.87 14.46 10.58
C SER A 23 -2.46 13.14 11.02
N ARG A 24 -3.50 12.63 10.34
CA ARG A 24 -4.02 11.28 10.62
C ARG A 24 -2.95 10.22 10.42
N VAL A 25 -2.24 10.23 9.29
CA VAL A 25 -1.20 9.23 8.97
C VAL A 25 -0.10 9.22 10.03
N GLN A 26 0.38 10.39 10.45
CA GLN A 26 1.45 10.50 11.44
C GLN A 26 1.05 10.00 12.84
N ASN A 27 -0.24 10.09 13.18
CA ASN A 27 -0.75 9.70 14.49
C ASN A 27 -1.42 8.31 14.50
N THR A 28 -1.42 7.61 13.35
CA THR A 28 -2.02 6.28 13.27
C THR A 28 -1.16 5.30 14.08
N THR A 29 -1.78 4.56 15.00
CA THR A 29 -1.09 3.58 15.85
C THR A 29 -0.90 2.25 15.14
N ASP A 30 -0.01 1.39 15.66
CA ASP A 30 0.18 0.04 15.12
C ASP A 30 -1.11 -0.80 15.20
N GLU A 31 -1.89 -0.67 16.28
CA GLU A 31 -3.19 -1.34 16.42
C GLU A 31 -4.19 -0.88 15.34
N GLU A 32 -4.24 0.42 15.06
CA GLU A 32 -5.08 0.97 14.00
C GLU A 32 -4.59 0.55 12.61
N ILE A 33 -3.28 0.39 12.41
CA ILE A 33 -2.71 -0.15 11.17
C ILE A 33 -3.15 -1.59 10.97
N GLU A 34 -3.04 -2.43 12.00
CA GLU A 34 -3.48 -3.83 11.93
C GLU A 34 -4.95 -3.94 11.58
N GLU A 35 -5.81 -3.12 12.20
CA GLU A 35 -7.25 -3.11 11.90
C GLU A 35 -7.51 -2.65 10.45
N GLN A 36 -6.81 -1.63 9.98
CA GLN A 36 -6.92 -1.16 8.59
C GLN A 36 -6.53 -2.25 7.59
N VAL A 37 -5.42 -2.96 7.84
CA VAL A 37 -4.95 -4.05 6.98
C VAL A 37 -5.91 -5.24 6.99
N LYS A 38 -6.44 -5.62 8.16
CA LYS A 38 -7.41 -6.72 8.29
C LYS A 38 -8.73 -6.45 7.55
N ASN A 39 -9.13 -5.19 7.45
CA ASN A 39 -10.39 -4.79 6.82
C ASN A 39 -10.25 -4.37 5.34
N ASP A 40 -9.04 -4.32 4.81
CA ASP A 40 -8.80 -3.95 3.42
C ASP A 40 -9.12 -5.14 2.48
N PRO A 41 -10.09 -5.00 1.55
CA PRO A 41 -10.47 -6.08 0.65
C PRO A 41 -9.35 -6.53 -0.30
N ASP A 42 -8.36 -5.67 -0.56
CA ASP A 42 -7.23 -5.98 -1.42
C ASP A 42 -6.01 -6.50 -0.62
N SER A 43 -6.09 -6.49 0.71
CA SER A 43 -5.00 -6.97 1.56
C SER A 43 -4.98 -8.49 1.64
N TYR A 44 -3.80 -9.07 1.38
CA TYR A 44 -3.51 -10.47 1.64
C TYR A 44 -2.63 -10.57 2.88
N ILE A 45 -3.15 -11.17 3.96
CA ILE A 45 -2.39 -11.44 5.18
C ILE A 45 -2.00 -12.93 5.14
N PRO A 46 -0.71 -13.27 4.90
CA PRO A 46 -0.27 -14.65 4.85
C PRO A 46 -0.48 -15.35 6.19
N THR A 47 -0.81 -16.65 6.12
CA THR A 47 -0.84 -17.51 7.30
C THR A 47 0.58 -17.87 7.75
N GLU A 48 0.73 -18.32 9.00
CA GLU A 48 2.03 -18.75 9.53
C GLU A 48 2.66 -19.87 8.66
N GLU A 49 1.85 -20.84 8.23
CA GLU A 49 2.29 -21.93 7.34
C GLU A 49 2.78 -21.45 5.97
N GLU A 50 2.31 -20.29 5.51
CA GLU A 50 2.77 -19.67 4.27
C GLU A 50 4.03 -18.86 4.49
N LEU A 51 4.13 -18.15 5.62
CA LEU A 51 5.33 -17.42 6.01
C LEU A 51 6.51 -18.35 6.23
N GLU A 52 6.30 -19.55 6.78
CA GLU A 52 7.35 -20.57 6.93
C GLU A 52 7.95 -21.03 5.59
N LYS A 53 7.18 -20.92 4.50
CA LYS A 53 7.62 -21.27 3.15
C LYS A 53 8.40 -20.13 2.48
N PHE A 54 8.52 -18.97 3.11
CA PHE A 54 9.24 -17.84 2.53
C PHE A 54 10.74 -18.09 2.62
N GLU A 55 11.37 -18.25 1.46
CA GLU A 55 12.82 -18.42 1.37
C GLU A 55 13.52 -17.06 1.32
N LYS A 56 14.69 -16.97 1.96
CA LYS A 56 15.52 -15.77 1.84
C LYS A 56 16.02 -15.66 0.41
N VAL A 57 15.90 -14.46 -0.15
CA VAL A 57 16.53 -14.15 -1.43
C VAL A 57 17.95 -13.65 -1.16
N ASN A 58 18.92 -14.27 -1.83
CA ASN A 58 20.31 -13.83 -1.83
C ASN A 58 20.46 -12.44 -2.47
N LYS A 59 21.58 -11.75 -2.21
CA LYS A 59 21.82 -10.40 -2.75
C LYS A 59 21.85 -10.34 -4.30
N ASP A 60 22.06 -11.47 -4.95
CA ASP A 60 22.06 -11.62 -6.42
C ASP A 60 20.71 -12.07 -6.99
N GLY A 61 19.69 -12.26 -6.13
CA GLY A 61 18.36 -12.69 -6.54
C GLY A 61 18.15 -14.21 -6.58
N SER A 62 19.15 -15.02 -6.20
CA SER A 62 19.01 -16.47 -6.10
C SER A 62 18.35 -16.91 -4.78
N HIS A 63 17.77 -18.12 -4.75
CA HIS A 63 17.31 -18.78 -3.53
C HIS A 63 18.40 -19.75 -3.04
N GLU A 64 18.48 -19.99 -1.72
CA GLU A 64 19.47 -20.88 -1.07
C GLU A 64 19.05 -22.36 -1.13
#